data_AF-A0AAX2UG64-F1
#
_entry.id   AF-A0AAX2UG64-F1
#
_cell.length_a   1.000
_cell.length_b   1.000
_cell.length_c   1.000
_cell.angle_alpha   90.00
_cell.angle_beta   90.00
_cell.angle_gamma   90.00
#
_symmetry.space_group_name_H-M   'P 1'
#
loop_
_entity.id
_entity.type
_entity.pdbx_description
1 polymer ?
#
loop_
_entity_poly.entity_id
_entity_poly.type
_entity_poly.pdbx_seq_one_letter_code
_entity_poly.pdbx_strand_id
1 'polypeptide(L)'
;MSVLKKNHFKDISIKKDNHNSFDELMEKESEIETKKTRGRPKKTNKKDCTYTFYCTKEELKELALRAEKRYLSMSEYFRMRLFAE
;
A
#
# COMPACT_ATOMS: atom_id res chain seq x y z
N MET A 1 -12.55 -30.53 45.96
CA MET A 1 -12.46 -29.04 45.98
C MET A 1 -11.93 -28.56 44.64
N SER A 2 -12.74 -27.83 43.86
CA SER A 2 -12.39 -27.31 42.54
C SER A 2 -11.62 -26.00 42.66
N VAL A 3 -10.38 -25.94 42.19
CA VAL A 3 -9.59 -24.70 42.16
C VAL A 3 -9.83 -23.99 40.83
N LEU A 4 -10.44 -22.80 40.90
CA LEU A 4 -10.70 -21.90 39.78
C LEU A 4 -9.42 -21.62 38.97
N LYS A 5 -9.47 -21.84 37.66
CA LYS A 5 -8.42 -21.37 36.72
C LYS A 5 -8.53 -19.86 36.60
N LYS A 6 -7.52 -19.13 37.12
CA LYS A 6 -7.43 -17.67 36.99
C LYS A 6 -7.03 -17.29 35.56
N ASN A 7 -7.89 -16.51 34.92
CA ASN A 7 -7.63 -15.85 33.65
C ASN A 7 -6.46 -14.86 33.82
N HIS A 8 -5.30 -15.13 33.20
CA HIS A 8 -4.28 -14.12 33.02
C HIS A 8 -4.65 -13.27 31.80
N PHE A 9 -5.35 -12.16 32.06
CA PHE A 9 -5.45 -11.05 31.11
C PHE A 9 -4.03 -10.55 30.85
N LYS A 10 -3.61 -10.56 29.58
CA LYS A 10 -2.36 -9.93 29.13
C LYS A 10 -2.64 -8.46 28.85
N ASP A 11 -1.94 -7.60 29.58
CA ASP A 11 -2.01 -6.15 29.45
C ASP A 11 -1.55 -5.69 28.05
N ILE A 12 -2.35 -4.83 27.42
CA ILE A 12 -2.03 -4.18 26.16
C ILE A 12 -1.12 -3.00 26.47
N SER A 13 0.19 -3.13 26.18
CA SER A 13 1.11 -2.00 26.27
C SER A 13 0.99 -1.15 25.00
N ILE A 14 0.34 0.02 25.08
CA ILE A 14 0.37 1.04 24.04
C ILE A 14 1.69 1.80 24.18
N LYS A 15 2.62 1.62 23.24
CA LYS A 15 3.83 2.44 23.17
C LYS A 15 3.51 3.71 22.39
N LYS A 16 3.72 4.84 23.06
CA LYS A 16 3.59 6.20 22.52
C LYS A 16 4.60 6.42 21.39
N ASP A 17 4.14 7.10 20.36
CA ASP A 17 4.86 7.47 19.15
C ASP A 17 6.07 8.36 19.46
N ASN A 18 7.23 7.98 18.96
CA ASN A 18 8.40 8.85 18.88
C ASN A 18 8.44 9.48 17.48
N HIS A 19 8.15 10.77 17.46
CA HIS A 19 8.44 11.73 16.42
C HIS A 19 9.90 11.60 15.97
N ASN A 20 10.17 11.17 14.74
CA ASN A 20 11.49 11.28 14.12
C ASN A 20 11.35 11.51 12.61
N SER A 21 12.22 12.40 12.13
CA SER A 21 12.18 13.21 10.91
C SER A 21 12.32 12.44 9.60
N PHE A 22 11.77 13.05 8.55
CA PHE A 22 11.60 12.59 7.17
C PHE A 22 12.88 12.18 6.41
N ASP A 23 14.08 12.48 6.92
CA ASP A 23 15.33 12.38 6.15
C ASP A 23 16.18 11.10 6.38
N GLU A 24 15.84 10.22 7.33
CA GLU A 24 16.68 9.04 7.64
C GLU A 24 16.24 7.73 6.93
N LEU A 25 15.29 7.82 5.99
CA LEU A 25 14.64 6.65 5.37
C LEU A 25 15.36 6.11 4.11
N MET A 26 16.31 6.82 3.52
CA MET A 26 16.85 6.44 2.20
C MET A 26 18.05 5.49 2.20
N GLU A 27 18.78 5.34 3.31
CA GLU A 27 20.04 4.56 3.31
C GLU A 27 19.96 3.18 3.96
N LYS A 28 18.82 2.81 4.57
CA LYS A 28 18.66 1.52 5.30
C LYS A 28 17.76 0.49 4.62
N GLU A 29 17.46 0.64 3.33
CA GLU A 29 16.57 -0.30 2.63
C GLU A 29 17.26 -1.57 2.10
N SER A 30 18.59 -1.70 2.16
CA SER A 30 19.27 -2.85 1.55
C SER A 30 19.46 -4.09 2.44
N GLU A 31 19.34 -4.00 3.78
CA GLU A 31 19.58 -5.17 4.65
C GLU A 31 18.59 -5.26 5.80
N ILE A 32 17.31 -5.47 5.47
CA ILE A 32 16.34 -5.97 6.45
C ILE A 32 16.50 -7.50 6.51
N GLU A 33 17.38 -7.98 7.40
CA GLU A 33 17.46 -9.40 7.74
C GLU A 33 16.10 -9.91 8.25
N THR A 34 15.39 -10.64 7.39
CA THR A 34 14.09 -11.21 7.74
C THR A 34 14.27 -12.44 8.62
N LYS A 35 14.06 -12.28 9.93
CA LYS A 35 13.99 -13.39 10.89
C LYS A 35 12.92 -14.39 10.45
N LYS A 36 13.32 -15.64 10.18
CA LYS A 36 12.43 -16.73 9.77
C LYS A 36 11.49 -17.13 10.91
N THR A 37 10.26 -16.65 10.86
CA THR A 37 9.18 -17.11 11.75
C THR A 37 8.58 -18.40 11.19
N ARG A 38 8.40 -19.41 12.05
CA ARG A 38 7.80 -20.70 11.67
C ARG A 38 6.29 -20.49 11.50
N GLY A 39 5.83 -20.35 10.27
CA GLY A 39 4.43 -20.14 9.89
C GLY A 39 4.26 -20.00 8.37
N ARG A 40 3.03 -20.17 7.85
CA ARG A 40 2.73 -19.97 6.43
C ARG A 40 2.90 -18.49 6.08
N PRO A 41 3.71 -18.12 5.05
CA PRO A 41 3.82 -16.73 4.66
C PRO A 41 2.45 -16.23 4.19
N LYS A 42 1.95 -15.16 4.83
CA LYS A 42 0.80 -14.43 4.29
C LYS A 42 1.28 -13.81 2.98
N LYS A 43 0.64 -14.17 1.85
CA LYS A 43 0.88 -13.51 0.56
C LYS A 43 0.44 -12.05 0.69
N THR A 44 1.34 -11.16 1.05
CA THR A 44 1.12 -9.72 0.93
C THR A 44 1.47 -9.28 -0.48
N ASN A 45 0.84 -9.89 -1.50
CA ASN A 45 0.87 -9.35 -2.85
C ASN A 45 -0.34 -8.42 -2.98
N LYS A 46 -0.16 -7.14 -2.67
CA LYS A 46 -0.93 -6.12 -3.38
C LYS A 46 -0.50 -6.27 -4.83
N LYS A 47 -1.36 -6.86 -5.66
CA LYS A 47 -1.04 -7.10 -7.07
C LYS A 47 -1.04 -5.73 -7.74
N ASP A 48 0.11 -5.29 -8.24
CA ASP A 48 0.14 -4.23 -9.23
C ASP A 48 -0.64 -4.75 -10.45
N CYS A 49 -1.92 -4.39 -10.53
CA CYS A 49 -2.77 -4.78 -11.64
C CYS A 49 -2.48 -3.85 -12.81
N THR A 50 -1.84 -4.37 -13.84
CA THR A 50 -1.67 -3.66 -15.11
C THR A 50 -2.90 -3.89 -15.98
N TYR A 51 -3.50 -2.80 -16.47
CA TYR A 51 -4.60 -2.85 -17.44
C TYR A 51 -4.07 -2.36 -18.79
N THR A 52 -4.46 -3.06 -19.85
CA THR A 52 -4.13 -2.69 -21.23
C THR A 52 -5.40 -2.27 -21.94
N PHE A 53 -5.33 -1.15 -22.66
CA PHE A 53 -6.45 -0.61 -23.43
C PHE A 53 -5.95 -0.37 -24.86
N TYR A 54 -6.76 -0.79 -25.83
CA TYR A 54 -6.50 -0.50 -27.23
C TYR A 54 -7.16 0.82 -27.59
N CYS A 55 -6.41 1.70 -28.26
CA CYS A 55 -6.91 2.98 -28.75
C CYS A 55 -6.22 3.33 -30.06
N THR A 56 -6.88 4.15 -30.87
CA THR A 56 -6.29 4.78 -32.04
C THR A 56 -5.37 5.95 -31.64
N LYS A 57 -4.51 6.39 -32.56
CA LYS A 57 -3.60 7.51 -32.30
C LYS A 57 -4.32 8.83 -32.03
N GLU A 58 -5.50 9.01 -32.62
CA GLU A 58 -6.31 10.22 -32.44
C GLU A 58 -6.96 10.25 -31.06
N GLU A 59 -7.56 9.12 -30.64
CA GLU A 59 -8.14 8.97 -29.31
C GLU A 59 -7.11 9.17 -28.20
N LEU A 60 -5.88 8.66 -28.37
CA LEU A 60 -4.81 8.85 -27.39
C LEU A 60 -4.47 10.34 -27.21
N LYS A 61 -4.43 11.12 -28.31
CA LYS A 61 -4.18 12.56 -28.25
C LYS A 61 -5.32 13.30 -27.54
N GLU A 62 -6.56 12.96 -27.84
CA GLU A 62 -7.70 13.56 -27.14
C GLU A 62 -7.69 13.26 -25.64
N LEU A 63 -7.35 12.03 -25.26
CA LEU A 63 -7.24 11.63 -23.86
C LEU A 63 -6.12 12.38 -23.14
N ALA A 64 -4.98 12.60 -23.81
CA ALA A 64 -3.88 13.40 -23.26
C ALA A 64 -4.32 14.83 -22.98
N LEU A 65 -4.97 15.49 -23.95
CA LEU A 65 -5.50 16.83 -23.77
C LEU A 65 -6.53 16.92 -22.63
N ARG A 66 -7.36 15.88 -22.46
CA ARG A 66 -8.34 15.82 -21.35
C ARG A 66 -7.67 15.64 -19.99
N ALA A 67 -6.59 14.86 -19.92
CA ALA A 67 -5.81 14.69 -18.70
C ALA A 67 -5.07 15.99 -18.33
N GLU A 68 -4.42 16.63 -19.30
CA GLU A 68 -3.72 17.92 -19.14
C GLU A 68 -4.66 19.03 -18.66
N LYS A 69 -5.87 19.12 -19.23
CA LYS A 69 -6.90 20.09 -18.78
C LYS A 69 -7.27 19.93 -17.31
N ARG A 70 -7.08 18.73 -16.74
CA ARG A 70 -7.34 18.45 -15.32
C ARG A 70 -6.07 18.48 -14.46
N TYR A 71 -4.92 18.82 -15.04
CA TYR A 71 -3.62 18.79 -14.38
C TYR A 71 -3.28 17.41 -13.78
N LEU A 72 -3.73 16.34 -14.44
CA LEU A 72 -3.47 14.97 -14.04
C LEU A 72 -2.53 14.29 -15.02
N SER A 73 -1.72 13.36 -14.52
CA SER A 73 -1.05 12.41 -15.41
C SER A 73 -2.08 11.49 -16.08
N MET A 74 -1.73 10.94 -17.24
CA MET A 74 -2.64 10.05 -17.98
C MET A 74 -3.12 8.86 -17.13
N SER A 75 -2.20 8.25 -16.36
CA SER A 75 -2.50 7.09 -15.51
C SER A 75 -3.46 7.44 -14.36
N GLU A 76 -3.29 8.60 -13.74
CA GLU A 76 -4.21 9.11 -12.70
C GLU A 76 -5.57 9.43 -13.29
N TYR A 77 -5.60 10.05 -14.47
CA TYR A 77 -6.84 10.33 -15.18
C TYR A 77 -7.66 9.06 -15.42
N PHE A 78 -7.02 7.97 -15.86
CA PHE A 78 -7.70 6.68 -16.01
C PHE A 78 -8.14 6.07 -14.69
N ARG A 79 -7.32 6.12 -13.64
CA ARG A 79 -7.70 5.58 -12.32
C ARG A 79 -8.92 6.31 -11.76
N MET A 80 -8.91 7.64 -11.80
CA MET A 80 -10.04 8.45 -11.35
C MET A 80 -11.29 8.16 -12.19
N ARG A 81 -11.16 8.01 -13.51
CA ARG A 81 -12.33 7.78 -14.36
C ARG A 81 -12.92 6.37 -14.23
N LEU A 82 -12.09 5.34 -14.03
CA LEU A 82 -12.53 3.94 -13.98
C LEU A 82 -13.02 3.50 -12.60
N PHE A 83 -12.56 4.16 -11.53
CA PHE A 83 -12.81 3.71 -10.15
C PHE A 83 -13.51 4.75 -9.27
N ALA A 84 -14.00 5.87 -9.81
CA ALA A 84 -14.72 6.90 -9.03
C ALA A 84 -16.23 6.62 -8.87
N GLU A 85 -16.61 5.36 -8.63
CA GLU A 85 -17.93 5.03 -8.07
C GLU A 85 -17.99 5.33 -6.57
#